data_AF-A0A1M5JTD4-F1
#
_entry.id   AF-A0A1M5JTD4-F1
#
_cell.length_a   1.000
_cell.length_b   1.000
_cell.length_c   1.000
_cell.angle_alpha   90.00
_cell.angle_beta   90.00
_cell.angle_gamma   90.00
#
_symmetry.space_group_name_H-M   'P 1'
#
loop_
_entity.id
_entity.type
_entity.pdbx_description
1 polymer ?
#
loop_
_entity_poly.entity_id
_entity_poly.type
_entity_poly.pdbx_seq_one_letter_code
_entity_poly.pdbx_strand_id
1 'polypeptide(L)'
;MRLGAVDVGTNSCRLLIAEKQGEKLVPLYRGILTTRLGENLLQTGEIGEKAIERTSKALAEFKKILQEYGVLNYRAVATSALREAANQRQVVEAILSTCGIEIEVISGEEEAYLSYLGVKKGLGLKESPLVVDLGGGSTEFILGRSFMLSLPLGAVRATEGNMDFAMMKEVLTPLIEAKIDFSPYSLVMVGGTATTLVAIKLKLTAYDPGLVHGQVLHYEEIADIYKLLSSLSLEERKKLPGLQPERADIIPKGVQAVLAVMEVLKKDQIIVSEADLMEGMLWEMLGSR
;
A
#
# COMPACT_ATOMS: atom_id res chain seq x y z
N MET A 1 11.13 -14.88 -18.67
CA MET A 1 10.06 -15.57 -17.92
C MET A 1 9.21 -14.50 -17.27
N ARG A 2 7.90 -14.52 -17.52
CA ARG A 2 6.96 -13.55 -16.97
C ARG A 2 6.35 -14.07 -15.67
N LEU A 3 6.25 -13.19 -14.69
CA LEU A 3 5.65 -13.44 -13.38
C LEU A 3 4.55 -12.42 -13.13
N GLY A 4 3.55 -12.82 -12.36
CA GLY A 4 2.47 -11.95 -11.90
C GLY A 4 2.44 -11.84 -10.38
N ALA A 5 2.14 -10.65 -9.89
CA ALA A 5 1.79 -10.40 -8.50
C ALA A 5 0.42 -9.74 -8.49
N VAL A 6 -0.48 -10.23 -7.65
CA VAL A 6 -1.81 -9.66 -7.42
C VAL A 6 -1.93 -9.35 -5.94
N ASP A 7 -2.28 -8.10 -5.62
CA ASP A 7 -2.51 -7.65 -4.25
C ASP A 7 -3.96 -7.21 -4.11
N VAL A 8 -4.65 -7.78 -3.12
CA VAL A 8 -6.03 -7.48 -2.76
C VAL A 8 -6.01 -6.72 -1.44
N GLY A 9 -5.81 -5.41 -1.55
CA GLY A 9 -5.78 -4.50 -0.41
C GLY A 9 -7.17 -4.01 0.03
N THR A 10 -7.19 -3.28 1.14
CA THR A 10 -8.41 -2.66 1.72
C THR A 10 -9.13 -1.74 0.74
N ASN A 11 -8.39 -0.90 0.02
CA ASN A 11 -8.98 0.11 -0.88
C ASN A 11 -8.99 -0.30 -2.35
N SER A 12 -7.94 -0.99 -2.81
CA SER A 12 -7.71 -1.24 -4.23
C SER A 12 -7.10 -2.62 -4.43
N CYS A 13 -7.41 -3.24 -5.56
CA CYS A 13 -6.69 -4.40 -6.07
C CYS A 13 -5.61 -3.93 -7.05
N ARG A 14 -4.45 -4.57 -7.04
CA ARG A 14 -3.33 -4.25 -7.93
C ARG A 14 -2.84 -5.49 -8.67
N LEU A 15 -2.35 -5.29 -9.88
CA LEU A 15 -1.68 -6.30 -10.70
C LEU A 15 -0.35 -5.75 -11.19
N LEU A 16 0.72 -6.49 -10.94
CA LEU A 16 2.04 -6.26 -11.52
C LEU A 16 2.40 -7.50 -12.35
N ILE A 17 2.71 -7.28 -13.63
CA ILE A 17 3.35 -8.29 -14.47
C ILE A 17 4.74 -7.79 -14.77
N ALA A 18 5.75 -8.61 -14.51
CA ALA A 18 7.13 -8.28 -14.82
C ALA A 18 7.87 -9.46 -15.44
N GLU A 19 8.97 -9.15 -16.12
CA GLU A 19 9.93 -10.11 -16.60
C GLU A 19 11.29 -9.91 -15.94
N LYS A 20 11.92 -11.01 -15.53
CA LYS A 20 13.32 -10.97 -15.07
C LYS A 20 14.25 -10.79 -16.27
N GLN A 21 15.02 -9.70 -16.27
CA GLN A 21 16.11 -9.45 -17.22
C GLN A 21 17.41 -9.25 -16.43
N GLY A 22 18.27 -10.27 -16.43
CA GLY A 22 19.46 -10.30 -15.57
C GLY A 22 19.09 -10.22 -14.09
N GLU A 23 19.61 -9.20 -13.41
CA GLU A 23 19.34 -8.91 -11.99
C GLU A 23 18.20 -7.92 -11.75
N LYS A 24 17.43 -7.58 -12.80
CA LYS A 24 16.32 -6.62 -12.70
C LYS A 24 14.98 -7.28 -12.99
N LEU A 25 13.95 -6.80 -12.32
CA LEU A 25 12.56 -7.01 -12.71
C LEU A 25 12.13 -5.84 -13.59
N VAL A 26 11.77 -6.12 -14.84
CA VAL A 26 11.27 -5.12 -15.78
C VAL A 26 9.75 -5.20 -15.80
N PRO A 27 9.02 -4.18 -15.31
CA PRO A 27 7.57 -4.18 -15.34
C PRO A 27 7.07 -4.14 -16.79
N LEU A 28 6.18 -5.07 -17.12
CA LEU A 28 5.48 -5.14 -18.41
C LEU A 28 4.07 -4.55 -18.31
N TYR A 29 3.45 -4.66 -17.14
CA TYR A 29 2.12 -4.12 -16.86
C TYR A 29 2.00 -3.73 -15.39
N ARG A 30 1.37 -2.59 -15.12
CA ARG A 30 0.90 -2.17 -13.80
C ARG A 30 -0.55 -1.75 -13.92
N GLY A 31 -1.41 -2.38 -13.13
CA GLY A 31 -2.83 -2.07 -13.07
C GLY A 31 -3.28 -1.84 -11.63
N ILE A 32 -4.21 -0.92 -11.46
CA ILE A 32 -4.88 -0.66 -10.19
C ILE A 32 -6.38 -0.51 -10.46
N LEU A 33 -7.19 -1.19 -9.66
CA LEU A 33 -8.64 -1.08 -9.67
C LEU A 33 -9.13 -0.81 -8.24
N THR A 34 -9.83 0.30 -8.04
CA THR A 34 -10.37 0.65 -6.73
C THR A 34 -11.63 -0.16 -6.46
N THR A 35 -11.54 -1.13 -5.54
CA THR A 35 -12.63 -2.06 -5.20
C THR A 35 -13.25 -1.78 -3.83
N ARG A 36 -12.52 -1.08 -2.95
CA ARG A 36 -12.90 -0.76 -1.56
C ARG A 36 -13.38 -2.00 -0.81
N LEU A 37 -12.57 -3.06 -0.80
CA LEU A 37 -12.92 -4.34 -0.17
C LEU A 37 -13.23 -4.16 1.33
N GLY A 38 -12.47 -3.32 2.02
CA GLY A 38 -12.64 -3.06 3.46
C GLY A 38 -13.59 -1.92 3.80
N GLU A 39 -14.44 -1.47 2.88
CA GLU A 39 -15.43 -0.43 3.20
C GLU A 39 -16.38 -0.91 4.30
N ASN A 40 -16.60 -0.05 5.30
CA ASN A 40 -17.43 -0.30 6.48
C ASN A 40 -16.97 -1.46 7.38
N LEU A 41 -15.82 -2.08 7.11
CA LEU A 41 -15.34 -3.25 7.85
C LEU A 41 -15.16 -2.94 9.33
N LEU A 42 -14.70 -1.72 9.66
CA LEU A 42 -14.49 -1.29 11.04
C LEU A 42 -15.80 -1.31 11.86
N GLN A 43 -16.93 -1.03 11.22
CA GLN A 43 -18.24 -0.97 11.87
C GLN A 43 -18.97 -2.31 11.84
N THR A 44 -18.84 -3.08 10.76
CA THR A 44 -19.60 -4.33 10.56
C THR A 44 -18.87 -5.57 11.04
N GLY A 45 -17.53 -5.56 11.05
CA GLY A 45 -16.70 -6.75 11.27
C GLY A 45 -16.67 -7.74 10.09
N GLU A 46 -17.42 -7.46 9.02
CA GLU A 46 -17.58 -8.33 7.86
C GLU A 46 -17.49 -7.55 6.55
N ILE A 47 -16.95 -8.20 5.50
CA ILE A 47 -16.91 -7.65 4.14
C ILE A 47 -18.30 -7.81 3.51
N GLY A 48 -18.87 -6.69 3.07
CA GLY A 48 -20.20 -6.66 2.45
C GLY A 48 -20.24 -7.24 1.03
N GLU A 49 -21.38 -7.84 0.66
CA GLU A 49 -21.57 -8.52 -0.63
C GLU A 49 -21.21 -7.67 -1.86
N LYS A 50 -21.56 -6.38 -1.84
CA LYS A 50 -21.22 -5.45 -2.93
C LYS A 50 -19.70 -5.29 -3.09
N ALA A 51 -18.95 -5.28 -1.99
CA ALA A 51 -17.50 -5.19 -2.01
C ALA A 51 -16.86 -6.48 -2.55
N ILE A 52 -17.43 -7.63 -2.19
CA ILE A 52 -17.06 -8.94 -2.77
C ILE A 52 -17.30 -8.93 -4.27
N GLU A 53 -18.48 -8.53 -4.74
CA GLU A 53 -18.83 -8.51 -6.16
C GLU A 53 -17.88 -7.62 -6.99
N ARG A 54 -17.63 -6.38 -6.52
CA ARG A 54 -16.69 -5.47 -7.19
C ARG A 54 -15.27 -6.05 -7.24
N THR A 55 -14.82 -6.64 -6.14
CA THR A 55 -13.49 -7.24 -6.04
C THR A 55 -13.35 -8.45 -6.95
N SER A 56 -14.33 -9.35 -6.96
CA SER A 56 -14.37 -10.50 -7.87
C SER A 56 -14.34 -10.09 -9.35
N LYS A 57 -15.05 -9.01 -9.73
CA LYS A 57 -15.01 -8.47 -11.10
C LYS A 57 -13.63 -7.92 -11.47
N ALA A 58 -13.02 -7.13 -10.58
CA ALA A 58 -11.67 -6.60 -10.78
C ALA A 58 -10.63 -7.72 -10.94
N LEU A 59 -10.73 -8.77 -10.12
CA LEU A 59 -9.85 -9.93 -10.18
C LEU A 59 -10.07 -10.78 -11.44
N ALA A 60 -11.31 -10.89 -11.93
CA ALA A 60 -11.60 -11.51 -13.21
C ALA A 60 -10.97 -10.73 -14.38
N GLU A 61 -10.92 -9.41 -14.31
CA GLU A 61 -10.20 -8.58 -15.28
C GLU A 61 -8.69 -8.85 -15.23
N PHE A 62 -8.10 -8.84 -14.03
CA PHE A 62 -6.69 -9.19 -13.86
C PHE A 62 -6.35 -10.60 -14.34
N LYS A 63 -7.25 -11.57 -14.16
CA LYS A 63 -7.07 -12.93 -14.69
C LYS A 63 -6.94 -12.94 -16.22
N LYS A 64 -7.76 -12.16 -16.92
CA LYS A 64 -7.68 -12.02 -18.38
C LYS A 64 -6.35 -11.39 -18.80
N ILE A 65 -5.92 -10.33 -18.12
CA ILE A 65 -4.64 -9.66 -18.41
C ILE A 65 -3.47 -10.62 -18.17
N LEU A 66 -3.47 -11.40 -17.09
CA LEU A 66 -2.46 -12.43 -16.85
C LEU A 66 -2.39 -13.45 -18.01
N GLN A 67 -3.55 -13.87 -18.54
CA GLN A 67 -3.63 -14.79 -19.68
C GLN A 67 -3.12 -14.14 -20.99
N GLU A 68 -3.50 -12.90 -21.27
CA GLU A 68 -3.06 -12.14 -22.45
C GLU A 68 -1.53 -11.96 -22.48
N TYR A 69 -0.93 -11.72 -21.31
CA TYR A 69 0.52 -11.63 -21.16
C TYR A 69 1.21 -13.00 -21.06
N GLY A 70 0.47 -14.11 -21.12
CA GLY A 70 1.03 -15.47 -21.04
C GLY A 70 1.70 -15.77 -19.69
N VAL A 71 1.22 -15.17 -18.61
CA VAL A 71 1.76 -15.39 -17.26
C VAL A 71 1.24 -16.71 -16.70
N LEU A 72 2.13 -17.70 -16.60
CA LEU A 72 1.80 -19.02 -16.04
C LEU A 72 2.02 -19.10 -14.53
N ASN A 73 2.89 -18.25 -13.98
CA ASN A 73 3.25 -18.25 -12.57
C ASN A 73 2.93 -16.87 -11.99
N TYR A 74 1.94 -16.81 -11.11
CA TYR A 74 1.61 -15.61 -10.36
C TYR A 74 1.33 -15.96 -8.90
N ARG A 75 1.50 -14.99 -8.00
CA ARG A 75 1.07 -15.06 -6.60
C ARG A 75 -0.02 -14.01 -6.38
N ALA A 76 -1.08 -14.38 -5.67
CA ALA A 76 -2.16 -13.46 -5.32
C ALA A 76 -2.35 -13.46 -3.80
N VAL A 77 -2.19 -12.29 -3.18
CA VAL A 77 -2.28 -12.12 -1.73
C VAL A 77 -3.40 -11.14 -1.37
N ALA A 78 -3.95 -11.29 -0.17
CA ALA A 78 -4.84 -10.31 0.43
C ALA A 78 -4.36 -9.91 1.82
N THR A 79 -4.57 -8.63 2.16
CA THR A 79 -3.97 -7.99 3.33
C THR A 79 -5.03 -7.63 4.39
N SER A 80 -4.80 -6.57 5.18
CA SER A 80 -5.54 -6.21 6.40
C SER A 80 -7.06 -6.39 6.31
N ALA A 81 -7.72 -5.92 5.25
CA ALA A 81 -9.19 -6.01 5.19
C ALA A 81 -9.70 -7.45 5.20
N LEU A 82 -9.11 -8.32 4.40
CA LEU A 82 -9.56 -9.71 4.32
C LEU A 82 -9.06 -10.53 5.51
N ARG A 83 -7.85 -10.23 6.01
CA ARG A 83 -7.25 -10.84 7.20
C ARG A 83 -8.07 -10.62 8.47
N GLU A 84 -8.76 -9.49 8.58
CA GLU A 84 -9.51 -9.10 9.78
C GLU A 84 -11.01 -9.42 9.71
N ALA A 85 -11.54 -9.72 8.53
CA ALA A 85 -12.96 -9.94 8.34
C ALA A 85 -13.44 -11.26 8.96
N ALA A 86 -14.52 -11.21 9.76
CA ALA A 86 -15.10 -12.41 10.36
C ALA A 86 -15.60 -13.42 9.30
N ASN A 87 -16.02 -12.93 8.14
CA ASN A 87 -16.47 -13.74 7.01
C ASN A 87 -15.36 -14.01 5.96
N GLN A 88 -14.07 -13.92 6.33
CA GLN A 88 -12.91 -14.12 5.45
C GLN A 88 -13.05 -15.33 4.52
N ARG A 89 -13.40 -16.50 5.08
CA ARG A 89 -13.52 -17.74 4.30
C ARG A 89 -14.57 -17.65 3.19
N GLN A 90 -15.72 -17.05 3.47
CA GLN A 90 -16.79 -16.85 2.49
C GLN A 90 -16.32 -15.95 1.35
N VAL A 91 -15.58 -14.89 1.67
CA VAL A 91 -15.05 -13.95 0.68
C VAL A 91 -14.04 -14.64 -0.25
N VAL A 92 -13.10 -15.41 0.31
CA VAL A 92 -12.11 -16.17 -0.47
C VAL A 92 -12.80 -17.18 -1.39
N GLU A 93 -13.76 -17.95 -0.86
CA GLU A 93 -14.53 -18.93 -1.65
C GLU A 93 -15.32 -18.26 -2.78
N ALA A 94 -15.96 -17.12 -2.52
CA ALA A 94 -16.71 -16.35 -3.51
C ALA A 94 -15.81 -15.81 -4.63
N ILE A 95 -14.64 -15.27 -4.28
CA ILE A 95 -13.66 -14.78 -5.26
C ILE A 95 -13.15 -15.93 -6.13
N LEU A 96 -12.74 -17.05 -5.51
CA LEU A 96 -12.24 -18.22 -6.22
C LEU A 96 -13.29 -18.75 -7.22
N SER A 97 -14.53 -18.89 -6.76
CA SER A 97 -15.66 -19.34 -7.59
C SER A 97 -15.92 -18.41 -8.78
N THR A 98 -15.77 -17.10 -8.59
CA THR A 98 -16.11 -16.10 -9.62
C THR A 98 -15.01 -15.90 -10.66
N CYS A 99 -13.74 -15.84 -10.23
CA CYS A 99 -12.63 -15.44 -11.11
C CYS A 99 -11.51 -16.48 -11.26
N GLY A 100 -11.54 -17.57 -10.49
CA GLY A 100 -10.51 -18.61 -10.55
C GLY A 100 -9.13 -18.11 -10.12
N ILE A 101 -9.08 -17.08 -9.26
CA ILE A 101 -7.86 -16.65 -8.56
C ILE A 101 -7.94 -17.19 -7.13
N GLU A 102 -6.98 -18.03 -6.79
CA GLU A 102 -6.74 -18.44 -5.41
C GLU A 102 -5.99 -17.32 -4.69
N ILE A 103 -6.55 -16.86 -3.56
CA ILE A 103 -6.00 -15.78 -2.76
C ILE A 103 -5.41 -16.38 -1.49
N GLU A 104 -4.16 -16.01 -1.21
CA GLU A 104 -3.50 -16.26 0.06
C GLU A 104 -3.71 -15.06 0.99
N VAL A 105 -4.28 -15.27 2.17
CA VAL A 105 -4.39 -14.22 3.17
C VAL A 105 -3.11 -14.22 4.01
N ILE A 106 -2.30 -13.18 3.85
CA ILE A 106 -0.96 -13.10 4.47
C ILE A 106 -1.00 -12.34 5.80
N SER A 107 -0.07 -12.68 6.69
CA SER A 107 0.14 -11.95 7.95
C SER A 107 0.67 -10.53 7.71
N GLY A 108 0.52 -9.63 8.69
CA GLY A 108 1.11 -8.29 8.59
C GLY A 108 2.64 -8.33 8.56
N GLU A 109 3.23 -9.32 9.22
CA GLU A 109 4.67 -9.60 9.20
C GLU A 109 5.16 -9.96 7.80
N GLU A 110 4.43 -10.83 7.11
CA GLU A 110 4.75 -11.22 5.75
C GLU A 110 4.56 -10.07 4.75
N GLU A 111 3.48 -9.30 4.89
CA GLU A 111 3.25 -8.07 4.12
C GLU A 111 4.41 -7.08 4.27
N ALA A 112 4.84 -6.83 5.52
CA ALA A 112 5.99 -6.00 5.83
C ALA A 112 7.27 -6.54 5.18
N TYR A 113 7.53 -7.85 5.29
CA TYR A 113 8.71 -8.49 4.70
C TYR A 113 8.78 -8.32 3.18
N LEU A 114 7.66 -8.56 2.50
CA LEU A 114 7.55 -8.41 1.05
C LEU A 114 7.79 -6.94 0.64
N SER A 115 7.18 -5.98 1.34
CA SER A 115 7.42 -4.55 1.09
C SER A 115 8.87 -4.16 1.28
N TYR A 116 9.54 -4.63 2.34
CA TYR A 116 10.97 -4.42 2.53
C TYR A 116 11.82 -4.99 1.39
N LEU A 117 11.51 -6.22 0.96
CA LEU A 117 12.24 -6.88 -0.12
C LEU A 117 12.10 -6.10 -1.43
N GLY A 118 10.89 -5.66 -1.76
CA GLY A 118 10.60 -4.82 -2.92
C GLY A 118 11.37 -3.50 -2.88
N VAL A 119 11.28 -2.76 -1.77
CA VAL A 119 11.97 -1.47 -1.57
C VAL A 119 13.49 -1.63 -1.69
N LYS A 120 14.07 -2.58 -0.97
CA LYS A 120 15.54 -2.75 -0.93
C LYS A 120 16.11 -3.04 -2.31
N LYS A 121 15.42 -3.85 -3.11
CA LYS A 121 15.81 -4.17 -4.48
C LYS A 121 15.50 -3.04 -5.47
N GLY A 122 14.39 -2.33 -5.28
CA GLY A 122 13.94 -1.25 -6.15
C GLY A 122 14.82 -0.01 -6.06
N LEU A 123 15.07 0.50 -4.85
CA LEU A 123 15.87 1.70 -4.63
C LEU A 123 17.39 1.45 -4.65
N GLY A 124 17.83 0.19 -4.61
CA GLY A 124 19.26 -0.15 -4.60
C GLY A 124 20.02 0.41 -3.39
N LEU A 125 19.35 0.56 -2.25
CA LEU A 125 19.93 1.14 -1.04
C LEU A 125 21.04 0.24 -0.49
N LYS A 126 22.19 0.85 -0.19
CA LYS A 126 23.33 0.15 0.43
C LYS A 126 23.05 -0.20 1.89
N GLU A 127 22.43 0.74 2.60
CA GLU A 127 22.03 0.58 3.99
C GLU A 127 20.58 0.10 4.09
N SER A 128 20.24 -0.54 5.20
CA SER A 128 18.87 -1.02 5.44
C SER A 128 17.99 0.16 5.84
N PRO A 129 16.94 0.50 5.07
CA PRO A 129 15.97 1.51 5.49
C PRO A 129 15.02 0.95 6.54
N LEU A 130 14.38 1.85 7.30
CA LEU A 130 13.08 1.57 7.89
C LEU A 130 12.03 1.78 6.80
N VAL A 131 11.38 0.70 6.37
CA VAL A 131 10.28 0.76 5.41
C VAL A 131 8.97 0.88 6.17
N VAL A 132 8.13 1.79 5.71
CA VAL A 132 6.76 1.98 6.20
C VAL A 132 5.80 1.85 5.03
N ASP A 133 4.97 0.81 5.06
CA ASP A 133 3.90 0.60 4.08
C ASP A 133 2.60 1.12 4.66
N LEU A 134 2.12 2.26 4.17
CA LEU A 134 0.84 2.83 4.62
C LEU A 134 -0.26 2.41 3.66
N GLY A 135 -0.99 1.38 4.06
CA GLY A 135 -2.13 0.83 3.36
C GLY A 135 -3.46 1.51 3.69
N GLY A 136 -4.55 0.88 3.26
CA GLY A 136 -5.90 1.34 3.59
C GLY A 136 -6.35 0.92 4.99
N GLY A 137 -6.02 -0.30 5.40
CA GLY A 137 -6.45 -0.89 6.68
C GLY A 137 -5.37 -0.89 7.77
N SER A 138 -4.11 -1.02 7.41
CA SER A 138 -2.97 -1.11 8.32
C SER A 138 -1.78 -0.30 7.82
N THR A 139 -0.78 -0.17 8.70
CA THR A 139 0.55 0.31 8.36
C THR A 139 1.58 -0.67 8.88
N GLU A 140 2.44 -1.14 8.00
CA GLU A 140 3.52 -2.06 8.31
C GLU A 140 4.84 -1.30 8.46
N PHE A 141 5.62 -1.64 9.48
CA PHE A 141 6.93 -1.07 9.80
C PHE A 141 7.96 -2.19 9.80
N ILE A 142 9.05 -2.01 9.09
CA ILE A 142 10.08 -3.05 9.00
C ILE A 142 11.49 -2.49 8.83
N LEU A 143 12.40 -3.00 9.64
CA LEU A 143 13.83 -2.71 9.59
C LEU A 143 14.59 -4.02 9.42
N GLY A 144 14.67 -4.50 8.17
CA GLY A 144 15.31 -5.76 7.84
C GLY A 144 14.77 -6.92 8.69
N ARG A 145 15.66 -7.67 9.34
CA ARG A 145 15.29 -8.75 10.27
C ARG A 145 15.25 -8.30 11.73
N SER A 146 15.58 -7.04 12.01
CA SER A 146 15.75 -6.53 13.37
C SER A 146 14.43 -6.09 14.00
N PHE A 147 13.47 -5.69 13.18
CA PHE A 147 12.19 -5.19 13.64
C PHE A 147 11.12 -5.35 12.57
N MET A 148 9.92 -5.71 13.01
CA MET A 148 8.74 -5.86 12.18
C MET A 148 7.52 -5.61 13.06
N LEU A 149 6.60 -4.78 12.59
CA LEU A 149 5.39 -4.42 13.32
C LEU A 149 4.28 -4.04 12.34
N SER A 150 3.09 -4.60 12.52
CA SER A 150 1.88 -4.20 11.80
C SER A 150 0.93 -3.50 12.77
N LEU A 151 0.52 -2.27 12.45
CA LEU A 151 -0.40 -1.47 13.28
C LEU A 151 -1.72 -1.20 12.55
N PRO A 152 -2.85 -1.16 13.28
CA PRO A 152 -4.16 -0.87 12.71
C PRO A 152 -4.33 0.64 12.46
N LEU A 153 -3.50 1.18 11.58
CA LEU A 153 -3.53 2.56 11.11
C LEU A 153 -3.43 2.53 9.59
N GLY A 154 -4.49 2.86 8.88
CA GLY A 154 -4.45 2.96 7.41
C GLY A 154 -5.38 4.08 6.95
N ALA A 155 -5.24 4.55 5.71
CA ALA A 155 -5.99 5.72 5.25
C ALA A 155 -7.52 5.52 5.30
N VAL A 156 -8.02 4.33 4.95
CA VAL A 156 -9.45 3.99 5.02
C VAL A 156 -9.88 3.87 6.48
N ARG A 157 -9.17 3.09 7.30
CA ARG A 157 -9.49 2.90 8.73
C ARG A 157 -9.50 4.23 9.48
N ALA A 158 -8.50 5.08 9.26
CA ALA A 158 -8.39 6.39 9.90
C ALA A 158 -9.54 7.32 9.50
N THR A 159 -10.03 7.19 8.26
CA THR A 159 -11.19 7.95 7.77
C THR A 159 -12.48 7.44 8.40
N GLU A 160 -12.73 6.15 8.34
CA GLU A 160 -13.94 5.51 8.89
C GLU A 160 -14.03 5.61 10.41
N GLY A 161 -12.90 5.49 11.11
CA GLY A 161 -12.80 5.67 12.55
C GLY A 161 -12.72 7.12 13.00
N ASN A 162 -12.76 8.08 12.07
CA ASN A 162 -12.60 9.52 12.34
C ASN A 162 -11.38 9.82 13.25
N MET A 163 -10.27 9.10 13.06
CA MET A 163 -9.09 9.22 13.92
C MET A 163 -8.50 10.62 13.80
N ASP A 164 -8.31 11.30 14.91
CA ASP A 164 -7.53 12.54 14.96
C ASP A 164 -6.03 12.25 15.11
N PHE A 165 -5.23 13.32 15.14
CA PHE A 165 -3.77 13.18 15.24
C PHE A 165 -3.33 12.51 16.56
N ALA A 166 -4.04 12.75 17.66
CA ALA A 166 -3.71 12.18 18.95
C ALA A 166 -4.00 10.67 18.97
N MET A 167 -5.15 10.26 18.43
CA MET A 167 -5.51 8.84 18.25
C MET A 167 -4.49 8.11 17.36
N MET A 168 -4.05 8.74 16.26
CA MET A 168 -3.01 8.16 15.40
C MET A 168 -1.70 7.95 16.16
N LYS A 169 -1.26 8.94 16.95
CA LYS A 169 -0.05 8.80 17.79
C LYS A 169 -0.21 7.72 18.87
N GLU A 170 -1.40 7.56 19.43
CA GLU A 170 -1.70 6.50 20.38
C GLU A 170 -1.53 5.11 19.74
N VAL A 171 -2.07 4.90 18.53
CA VAL A 171 -1.88 3.65 17.77
C VAL A 171 -0.39 3.39 17.47
N LEU A 172 0.41 4.44 17.31
CA LEU A 172 1.85 4.36 17.04
C LEU A 172 2.72 4.17 18.30
N THR A 173 2.15 4.19 19.50
CA THR A 173 2.87 4.00 20.77
C THR A 173 3.77 2.76 20.81
N PRO A 174 3.38 1.60 20.23
CA PRO A 174 4.25 0.42 20.20
C PRO A 174 5.61 0.64 19.50
N LEU A 175 5.73 1.62 18.59
CA LEU A 175 7.01 1.99 17.99
C LEU A 175 7.98 2.59 19.02
N ILE A 176 7.45 3.34 19.97
CA ILE A 176 8.23 3.95 21.07
C ILE A 176 8.60 2.86 22.09
N GLU A 177 7.65 1.98 22.40
CA GLU A 177 7.83 0.89 23.37
C GLU A 177 8.82 -0.18 22.89
N ALA A 178 9.01 -0.32 21.58
CA ALA A 178 10.02 -1.22 21.00
C ALA A 178 11.46 -0.87 21.43
N LYS A 179 11.72 0.36 21.91
CA LYS A 179 13.04 0.84 22.35
C LYS A 179 14.14 0.67 21.30
N ILE A 180 13.78 0.77 20.03
CA ILE A 180 14.72 0.74 18.90
C ILE A 180 15.08 2.17 18.53
N ASP A 181 16.37 2.43 18.37
CA ASP A 181 16.84 3.70 17.81
C ASP A 181 16.68 3.68 16.29
N PHE A 182 15.60 4.30 15.80
CA PHE A 182 15.36 4.45 14.37
C PHE A 182 16.12 5.63 13.74
N SER A 183 16.79 6.47 14.54
CA SER A 183 17.45 7.68 14.03
C SER A 183 18.49 7.43 12.92
N PRO A 184 19.28 6.34 12.92
CA PRO A 184 20.31 6.12 11.89
C PRO A 184 19.74 5.72 10.52
N TYR A 185 18.51 5.20 10.47
CA TYR A 185 17.98 4.58 9.26
C TYR A 185 17.16 5.57 8.44
N SER A 186 17.34 5.58 7.11
CA SER A 186 16.43 6.33 6.24
C SER A 186 15.00 5.80 6.36
N LEU A 187 14.02 6.71 6.36
CA LEU A 187 12.60 6.36 6.35
C LEU A 187 12.12 6.29 4.90
N VAL A 188 11.81 5.09 4.43
CA VAL A 188 11.21 4.87 3.11
C VAL A 188 9.73 4.60 3.29
N MET A 189 8.88 5.35 2.60
CA MET A 189 7.44 5.10 2.58
C MET A 189 7.01 4.53 1.23
N VAL A 190 6.12 3.55 1.30
CA VAL A 190 5.44 2.96 0.14
C VAL A 190 3.93 3.09 0.31
N GLY A 191 3.20 2.66 -0.72
CA GLY A 191 1.75 2.68 -0.71
C GLY A 191 1.15 3.95 -1.30
N GLY A 192 -0.16 3.89 -1.52
CA GLY A 192 -0.86 4.87 -2.36
C GLY A 192 -0.83 6.29 -1.84
N THR A 193 -0.80 6.50 -0.52
CA THR A 193 -0.74 7.83 0.10
C THR A 193 0.61 8.50 -0.20
N ALA A 194 1.71 7.78 -0.01
CA ALA A 194 3.06 8.30 -0.21
C ALA A 194 3.28 8.71 -1.67
N THR A 195 2.85 7.88 -2.61
CA THR A 195 2.99 8.18 -4.05
C THR A 195 2.09 9.34 -4.49
N THR A 196 0.89 9.45 -3.91
CA THR A 196 -0.03 10.57 -4.16
C THR A 196 0.54 11.90 -3.66
N LEU A 197 1.22 11.92 -2.51
CA LEU A 197 1.89 13.14 -2.02
C LEU A 197 2.90 13.70 -3.02
N VAL A 198 3.73 12.83 -3.60
CA VAL A 198 4.69 13.21 -4.63
C VAL A 198 3.98 13.70 -5.89
N ALA A 199 2.93 12.98 -6.33
CA ALA A 199 2.17 13.37 -7.50
C ALA A 199 1.50 14.75 -7.35
N ILE A 200 0.98 15.09 -6.16
CA ILE A 200 0.43 16.41 -5.84
C ILE A 200 1.55 17.47 -5.83
N LYS A 201 2.69 17.19 -5.18
CA LYS A 201 3.86 18.10 -5.15
C LYS A 201 4.30 18.46 -6.56
N LEU A 202 4.39 17.46 -7.44
CA LEU A 202 4.80 17.62 -8.84
C LEU A 202 3.66 18.06 -9.77
N LYS A 203 2.42 18.19 -9.25
CA LYS A 203 1.21 18.55 -10.00
C LYS A 203 1.00 17.68 -11.25
N LEU A 204 1.24 16.38 -11.12
CA LEU A 204 1.18 15.45 -12.24
C LEU A 204 -0.25 15.34 -12.78
N THR A 205 -0.43 15.68 -14.06
CA THR A 205 -1.72 15.46 -14.76
C THR A 205 -1.85 14.03 -15.26
N ALA A 206 -0.74 13.34 -15.46
CA ALA A 206 -0.65 11.92 -15.75
C ALA A 206 0.40 11.30 -14.81
N TYR A 207 0.06 10.16 -14.22
CA TYR A 207 0.94 9.49 -13.26
C TYR A 207 2.18 8.90 -13.96
N ASP A 208 3.37 9.23 -13.47
CA ASP A 208 4.64 8.69 -13.95
C ASP A 208 5.42 8.09 -12.76
N PRO A 209 5.52 6.75 -12.67
CA PRO A 209 6.28 6.08 -11.62
C PRO A 209 7.75 6.51 -11.56
N GLY A 210 8.36 6.86 -12.70
CA GLY A 210 9.77 7.28 -12.76
C GLY A 210 10.01 8.66 -12.13
N LEU A 211 9.00 9.53 -12.14
CA LEU A 211 9.04 10.81 -11.45
C LEU A 211 8.76 10.68 -9.95
N VAL A 212 8.08 9.61 -9.52
CA VAL A 212 7.71 9.38 -8.11
C VAL A 212 8.76 8.57 -7.35
N HIS A 213 9.32 7.53 -7.98
CA HIS A 213 10.26 6.62 -7.35
C HIS A 213 11.54 7.35 -6.90
N GLY A 214 11.92 7.18 -5.63
CA GLY A 214 13.10 7.79 -5.04
C GLY A 214 12.96 9.26 -4.68
N GLN A 215 11.78 9.86 -4.87
CA GLN A 215 11.56 11.26 -4.48
C GLN A 215 11.62 11.43 -2.97
N VAL A 216 12.18 12.57 -2.57
CA VAL A 216 12.24 12.99 -1.16
C VAL A 216 11.12 13.99 -0.89
N LEU A 217 10.41 13.78 0.21
CA LEU A 217 9.42 14.71 0.74
C LEU A 217 9.83 15.11 2.16
N HIS A 218 9.94 16.42 2.39
CA HIS A 218 10.17 16.96 3.72
C HIS A 218 8.84 17.09 4.49
N TYR A 219 8.92 17.03 5.81
CA TYR A 219 7.77 17.16 6.70
C TYR A 219 6.94 18.41 6.38
N GLU A 220 7.59 19.55 6.16
CA GLU A 220 6.93 20.83 5.86
C GLU A 220 6.13 20.76 4.55
N GLU A 221 6.66 20.11 3.51
CA GLU A 221 5.97 19.93 2.23
C GLU A 221 4.70 19.08 2.41
N ILE A 222 4.80 18.00 3.20
CA ILE A 222 3.66 17.13 3.51
C ILE A 222 2.62 17.88 4.36
N ALA A 223 3.07 18.70 5.31
CA ALA A 223 2.20 19.51 6.15
C ALA A 223 1.47 20.58 5.33
N ASP A 224 2.11 21.17 4.32
CA ASP A 224 1.46 22.14 3.43
C ASP A 224 0.47 21.47 2.48
N ILE A 225 0.78 20.26 1.97
CA ILE A 225 -0.20 19.46 1.23
C ILE A 225 -1.39 19.10 2.13
N TYR A 226 -1.16 18.75 3.39
CA TYR A 226 -2.24 18.49 4.34
C TYR A 226 -3.14 19.71 4.56
N LYS A 227 -2.56 20.90 4.77
CA LYS A 227 -3.32 22.15 4.90
C LYS A 227 -4.16 22.43 3.64
N LEU A 228 -3.57 22.27 2.46
CA LEU A 228 -4.28 22.41 1.19
C LEU A 228 -5.47 21.45 1.13
N LEU A 229 -5.24 20.16 1.34
CA LEU A 229 -6.31 19.15 1.29
C LEU A 229 -7.43 19.44 2.30
N SER A 230 -7.08 19.86 3.52
CA SER A 230 -8.05 20.22 4.56
C SER A 230 -8.87 21.47 4.23
N SER A 231 -8.34 22.39 3.41
CA SER A 231 -9.07 23.58 2.96
C SER A 231 -10.05 23.30 1.81
N LEU A 232 -9.87 22.20 1.08
CA LEU A 232 -10.68 21.82 -0.07
C LEU A 232 -11.85 20.91 0.34
N SER A 233 -13.01 21.13 -0.28
CA SER A 233 -14.13 20.19 -0.28
C SER A 233 -13.79 18.91 -1.04
N LEU A 234 -14.57 17.85 -0.84
CA LEU A 234 -14.39 16.58 -1.56
C LEU A 234 -14.43 16.76 -3.09
N GLU A 235 -15.36 17.59 -3.59
CA GLU A 235 -15.50 17.84 -5.04
C GLU A 235 -14.34 18.65 -5.62
N GLU A 236 -13.70 19.50 -4.83
CA GLU A 236 -12.49 20.21 -5.22
C GLU A 236 -11.27 19.29 -5.20
N ARG A 237 -11.15 18.42 -4.19
CA ARG A 237 -10.07 17.41 -4.11
C ARG A 237 -10.09 16.48 -5.30
N LYS A 238 -11.27 16.04 -5.77
CA LYS A 238 -11.40 15.20 -6.97
C LYS A 238 -10.82 15.84 -8.24
N LYS A 239 -10.61 17.15 -8.26
CA LYS A 239 -10.06 17.90 -9.41
C LYS A 239 -8.60 18.29 -9.22
N LEU A 240 -8.00 17.96 -8.06
CA LEU A 240 -6.63 18.34 -7.74
C LEU A 240 -5.65 17.49 -8.57
N PRO A 241 -4.73 18.10 -9.34
CA PRO A 241 -3.70 17.36 -10.07
C PRO A 241 -2.86 16.48 -9.13
N GLY A 242 -2.57 15.26 -9.59
CA GLY A 242 -1.84 14.26 -8.81
C GLY A 242 -2.70 13.45 -7.83
N LEU A 243 -3.97 13.82 -7.59
CA LEU A 243 -4.88 13.10 -6.72
C LEU A 243 -5.94 12.35 -7.54
N GLN A 244 -5.96 11.01 -7.42
CA GLN A 244 -7.00 10.20 -8.01
C GLN A 244 -8.37 10.49 -7.35
N PRO A 245 -9.45 10.73 -8.12
CA PRO A 245 -10.77 11.03 -7.57
C PRO A 245 -11.28 10.00 -6.57
N GLU A 246 -10.98 8.73 -6.79
CA GLU A 246 -11.39 7.60 -5.95
C GLU A 246 -10.67 7.55 -4.60
N ARG A 247 -9.68 8.41 -4.37
CA ARG A 247 -8.94 8.53 -3.10
C ARG A 247 -9.18 9.88 -2.40
N ALA A 248 -9.94 10.78 -3.02
CA ALA A 248 -10.09 12.15 -2.56
C ALA A 248 -10.75 12.29 -1.18
N ASP A 249 -11.53 11.28 -0.76
CA ASP A 249 -12.17 11.19 0.54
C ASP A 249 -11.20 10.73 1.64
N ILE A 250 -10.35 9.73 1.36
CA ILE A 250 -9.45 9.12 2.35
C ILE A 250 -8.07 9.78 2.45
N ILE A 251 -7.63 10.50 1.41
CA ILE A 251 -6.27 11.05 1.35
C ILE A 251 -5.92 11.99 2.51
N PRO A 252 -6.80 12.87 3.04
CA PRO A 252 -6.39 13.77 4.12
C PRO A 252 -5.99 13.02 5.39
N LYS A 253 -6.70 11.94 5.73
CA LYS A 253 -6.37 11.10 6.88
C LYS A 253 -5.13 10.24 6.63
N GLY A 254 -4.93 9.78 5.39
CA GLY A 254 -3.67 9.16 4.99
C GLY A 254 -2.47 10.09 5.20
N VAL A 255 -2.57 11.35 4.76
CA VAL A 255 -1.50 12.34 4.93
C VAL A 255 -1.30 12.69 6.41
N GLN A 256 -2.38 12.81 7.18
CA GLN A 256 -2.30 13.01 8.64
C GLN A 256 -1.56 11.86 9.34
N ALA A 257 -1.79 10.61 8.91
CA ALA A 257 -1.09 9.44 9.42
C ALA A 257 0.40 9.44 9.05
N VAL A 258 0.77 9.86 7.83
CA VAL A 258 2.18 10.06 7.45
C VAL A 258 2.87 11.06 8.39
N LEU A 259 2.24 12.21 8.64
CA LEU A 259 2.78 13.23 9.55
C LEU A 259 2.93 12.68 10.98
N ALA A 260 1.96 11.91 11.47
CA ALA A 260 2.03 11.29 12.80
C ALA A 260 3.20 10.29 12.90
N VAL A 261 3.39 9.46 11.87
CA VAL A 261 4.53 8.52 11.77
C VAL A 261 5.86 9.27 11.80
N MET A 262 6.02 10.33 10.99
CA MET A 262 7.24 11.12 10.95
C MET A 262 7.54 11.78 12.31
N GLU A 263 6.52 12.29 12.99
CA GLU A 263 6.68 12.92 14.31
C GLU A 263 7.08 11.90 15.39
N VAL A 264 6.43 10.74 15.44
CA VAL A 264 6.76 9.66 16.38
C VAL A 264 8.19 9.13 16.15
N LEU A 265 8.58 8.94 14.89
CA LEU A 265 9.91 8.47 14.52
C LEU A 265 10.98 9.57 14.51
N LYS A 266 10.59 10.84 14.75
CA LYS A 266 11.46 12.03 14.71
C LYS A 266 12.23 12.13 13.38
N LYS A 267 11.53 11.95 12.26
CA LYS A 267 12.08 12.08 10.90
C LYS A 267 11.57 13.37 10.25
N ASP A 268 12.48 14.09 9.63
CA ASP A 268 12.21 15.36 8.92
C ASP A 268 11.89 15.14 7.43
N GLN A 269 12.22 13.97 6.89
CA GLN A 269 11.95 13.60 5.50
C GLN A 269 11.64 12.12 5.33
N ILE A 270 10.95 11.80 4.23
CA ILE A 270 10.72 10.44 3.74
C ILE A 270 11.24 10.31 2.31
N ILE A 271 11.67 9.10 1.95
CA ILE A 271 11.93 8.69 0.57
C ILE A 271 10.73 7.88 0.11
N VAL A 272 10.15 8.21 -1.04
CA VAL A 272 9.00 7.48 -1.59
C VAL A 272 9.48 6.41 -2.57
N SER A 273 8.93 5.19 -2.46
CA SER A 273 9.24 4.09 -3.38
C SER A 273 7.99 3.58 -4.09
N GLU A 274 8.05 3.55 -5.42
CA GLU A 274 7.11 2.78 -6.27
C GLU A 274 7.24 1.26 -6.13
N ALA A 275 8.40 0.77 -5.67
CA ALA A 275 8.60 -0.65 -5.43
C ALA A 275 8.15 -1.00 -4.00
N ASP A 276 7.28 -1.99 -3.86
CA ASP A 276 6.63 -2.38 -2.62
C ASP A 276 6.41 -3.91 -2.56
N LEU A 277 5.38 -4.38 -1.83
CA LEU A 277 5.09 -5.81 -1.73
C LEU A 277 4.93 -6.50 -3.08
N MET A 278 4.53 -5.79 -4.14
CA MET A 278 4.35 -6.36 -5.47
C MET A 278 5.68 -6.86 -6.02
N GLU A 279 6.72 -6.03 -6.00
CA GLU A 279 8.08 -6.43 -6.36
C GLU A 279 8.64 -7.46 -5.38
N GLY A 280 8.31 -7.32 -4.09
CA GLY A 280 8.65 -8.29 -3.05
C GLY A 280 8.21 -9.71 -3.40
N MET A 281 6.92 -9.88 -3.72
CA MET A 281 6.36 -11.17 -4.15
C MET A 281 7.10 -11.73 -5.36
N LEU A 282 7.33 -10.89 -6.38
CA LEU A 282 8.03 -11.34 -7.59
C LEU A 282 9.47 -11.77 -7.31
N TRP A 283 10.19 -11.05 -6.44
CA TRP A 283 11.54 -11.42 -6.03
C TRP A 283 11.58 -12.72 -5.24
N GLU A 284 10.63 -12.92 -4.33
CA GLU A 284 10.50 -14.15 -3.57
C GLU A 284 10.18 -15.35 -4.48
N MET A 285 9.24 -15.21 -5.41
CA MET A 285 8.92 -16.25 -6.41
C MET A 285 10.14 -16.64 -7.26
N LEU A 286 11.09 -15.73 -7.47
CA LEU A 286 12.35 -15.99 -8.16
C LEU A 286 13.43 -16.63 -7.28
N GLY A 287 13.39 -16.37 -5.97
CA GLY A 287 14.34 -16.90 -4.98
C GLY A 287 13.97 -18.28 -4.44
N SER A 288 12.68 -18.66 -4.53
CA SER A 288 12.16 -19.98 -4.12
C SER A 288 12.39 -21.08 -5.17
N ARG A 289 13.47 -20.99 -5.96
CA ARG A 289 13.88 -21.97 -6.98
C ARG A 289 15.32 -22.42 -6.82
#